data_AF-A0A353GQJ2-F1
#
_entry.id   AF-A0A353GQJ2-F1
#
_cell.length_a   1.000
_cell.length_b   1.000
_cell.length_c   1.000
_cell.angle_alpha   90.00
_cell.angle_beta   90.00
_cell.angle_gamma   90.00
#
_symmetry.space_group_name_H-M   'P 1'
#
loop_
_entity.id
_entity.type
_entity.pdbx_description
1 polymer ?
#
loop_
_entity_poly.entity_id
_entity_poly.type
_entity_poly.pdbx_seq_one_letter_code
_entity_poly.pdbx_strand_id
1 'polypeptide(L)'
;MVNLAQQATEKILKAFLLFKGKGLPKTHALLFLAKKCSEVNPQIHILQEALELLNLYSIEARYPGDFFDEISAIQAKQAYQSAMCVKTFIKKEIQNRD
;
A
#
# COMPACT_ATOMS: atom_id res chain seq x y z
N MET A 1 -5.58 12.92 4.82
CA MET A 1 -5.02 12.58 3.48
C MET A 1 -4.20 11.30 3.48
N VAL A 2 -3.41 11.02 4.53
CA VAL A 2 -2.55 9.84 4.61
C VAL A 2 -3.35 8.52 4.61
N ASN A 3 -4.52 8.48 5.24
CA ASN A 3 -5.45 7.34 5.17
C ASN A 3 -5.89 7.01 3.73
N LEU A 4 -6.17 8.01 2.88
CA LEU A 4 -6.53 7.76 1.48
C LEU A 4 -5.38 7.10 0.70
N ALA A 5 -4.13 7.48 0.99
CA ALA A 5 -2.95 6.87 0.40
C ALA A 5 -2.78 5.41 0.83
N GLN A 6 -3.04 5.10 2.11
CA GLN A 6 -3.03 3.72 2.62
C GLN A 6 -4.10 2.86 1.91
N GLN A 7 -5.36 3.32 1.87
CA GLN A 7 -6.45 2.56 1.24
C GLN A 7 -6.26 2.41 -0.28
N ALA A 8 -5.72 3.43 -0.95
CA ALA A 8 -5.37 3.33 -2.36
C ALA A 8 -4.33 2.23 -2.60
N THR A 9 -3.30 2.20 -1.76
CA THR A 9 -2.23 1.18 -1.82
C THR A 9 -2.78 -0.22 -1.56
N GLU A 10 -3.69 -0.38 -0.58
CA GLU A 10 -4.38 -1.65 -0.33
C GLU A 10 -5.08 -2.18 -1.59
N LYS A 11 -5.86 -1.31 -2.25
CA LYS A 11 -6.60 -1.65 -3.49
C LYS A 11 -5.67 -2.00 -4.64
N ILE A 12 -4.53 -1.31 -4.76
CA ILE A 12 -3.51 -1.60 -5.79
C ILE A 12 -2.90 -2.99 -5.58
N LEU A 13 -2.51 -3.34 -4.34
CA LEU A 13 -1.95 -4.66 -4.05
C LEU A 13 -2.97 -5.77 -4.30
N LYS A 14 -4.23 -5.55 -3.92
CA LYS A 14 -5.35 -6.44 -4.21
C LYS A 14 -5.56 -6.63 -5.72
N ALA A 15 -5.48 -5.55 -6.49
CA ALA A 15 -5.57 -5.61 -7.95
C ALA A 15 -4.43 -6.44 -8.56
N PHE A 16 -3.21 -6.32 -8.05
CA PHE A 16 -2.08 -7.15 -8.48
C PHE A 16 -2.30 -8.64 -8.20
N LEU A 17 -2.75 -9.00 -7.00
CA LEU A 17 -3.08 -10.39 -6.66
C LEU A 17 -4.15 -10.95 -7.60
N LEU A 18 -5.21 -10.19 -7.84
CA LEU A 18 -6.27 -10.57 -8.77
C LEU A 18 -5.73 -10.75 -10.19
N PHE A 19 -4.90 -9.83 -10.67
CA PHE A 19 -4.27 -9.90 -11.99
C PHE A 19 -3.40 -11.15 -12.16
N LYS A 20 -2.66 -11.55 -11.11
CA LYS A 20 -1.84 -12.78 -11.11
C LYS A 20 -2.65 -14.04 -10.81
N GLY A 21 -3.98 -13.98 -10.89
CA GLY A 21 -4.88 -15.13 -10.70
C GLY A 21 -4.94 -15.65 -9.26
N LYS A 22 -4.50 -14.87 -8.27
CA LYS A 22 -4.60 -15.24 -6.86
C LYS A 22 -5.97 -14.82 -6.31
N GLY A 23 -6.47 -15.60 -5.34
CA GLY A 23 -7.68 -15.25 -4.61
C GLY A 23 -7.51 -13.96 -3.83
N LEU A 24 -8.57 -13.17 -3.73
CA LEU A 24 -8.57 -11.89 -3.03
C LEU A 24 -8.71 -12.09 -1.50
N PRO A 25 -7.67 -11.79 -0.70
CA PRO A 25 -7.77 -11.95 0.75
C PRO A 25 -8.79 -10.97 1.34
N LYS A 26 -9.69 -11.47 2.19
CA LYS A 26 -10.68 -10.66 2.93
C LYS A 26 -10.03 -10.00 4.16
N THR A 27 -9.00 -9.20 3.93
CA THR A 27 -8.28 -8.43 4.96
C THR A 27 -7.88 -7.06 4.43
N HIS A 28 -7.70 -6.13 5.36
CA HIS A 28 -7.20 -4.76 5.12
C HIS A 28 -5.75 -4.60 5.60
N ALA A 29 -5.12 -5.66 6.11
CA ALA A 29 -3.76 -5.61 6.61
C ALA A 29 -2.78 -5.41 5.45
N LEU A 30 -2.22 -4.20 5.33
CA LEU A 30 -1.39 -3.80 4.20
C LEU A 30 -0.13 -4.67 4.07
N LEU A 31 0.59 -4.91 5.17
CA LEU A 31 1.80 -5.75 5.17
C LEU A 31 1.51 -7.22 4.87
N PHE A 32 0.33 -7.71 5.26
CA PHE A 32 -0.10 -9.06 4.88
C PHE A 32 -0.33 -9.16 3.36
N LEU A 33 -1.02 -8.19 2.77
CA LEU A 33 -1.23 -8.14 1.33
C LEU A 33 0.12 -8.03 0.59
N ALA A 34 1.03 -7.20 1.08
CA ALA A 34 2.37 -7.07 0.53
C ALA A 34 3.14 -8.40 0.55
N LYS A 35 3.10 -9.14 1.66
CA LYS A 35 3.68 -10.48 1.77
C LYS A 35 3.10 -11.44 0.73
N LYS A 36 1.77 -11.41 0.54
CA LYS A 36 1.12 -12.22 -0.50
C LYS A 36 1.53 -11.81 -1.91
N CYS A 37 1.72 -10.52 -2.16
CA CYS A 37 2.24 -10.07 -3.44
C CYS A 37 3.70 -10.50 -3.63
N SER A 38 4.55 -10.47 -2.60
CA SER A 38 5.95 -10.90 -2.69
C SER A 38 6.12 -12.41 -2.91
N GLU A 39 5.16 -13.23 -2.45
CA GLU A 39 5.10 -14.66 -2.79
C GLU A 39 4.89 -14.89 -4.31
N VAL A 40 4.37 -13.89 -5.03
CA VAL A 40 4.12 -13.93 -6.48
C VAL A 40 5.23 -13.25 -7.27
N ASN A 41 5.66 -12.06 -6.84
CA ASN A 41 6.81 -11.36 -7.38
C ASN A 41 7.72 -10.89 -6.23
N PRO A 42 8.86 -11.56 -6.01
CA PRO A 42 9.81 -11.18 -4.97
C PRO A 42 10.31 -9.74 -5.08
N GLN A 43 10.36 -9.12 -6.27
CA GLN A 43 10.82 -7.73 -6.46
C GLN A 43 9.97 -6.69 -5.72
N ILE A 44 8.78 -7.07 -5.23
CA ILE A 44 7.95 -6.22 -4.38
C ILE A 44 8.63 -5.83 -3.06
N HIS A 45 9.67 -6.54 -2.63
CA HIS A 45 10.48 -6.13 -1.46
C HIS A 45 11.04 -4.71 -1.59
N ILE A 46 11.27 -4.21 -2.81
CA ILE A 46 11.72 -2.83 -3.07
C ILE A 46 10.71 -1.79 -2.54
N LEU A 47 9.44 -2.17 -2.38
CA LEU A 47 8.37 -1.31 -1.86
C LEU A 47 8.24 -1.36 -0.33
N GLN A 48 9.06 -2.14 0.38
CA GLN A 48 8.87 -2.41 1.82
C GLN A 48 8.79 -1.13 2.66
N GLU A 49 9.74 -0.20 2.49
CA GLU A 49 9.77 1.05 3.25
C GLU A 49 8.50 1.90 3.01
N ALA A 50 8.06 2.00 1.75
CA ALA A 50 6.84 2.70 1.38
C ALA A 50 5.59 2.07 2.04
N LEU A 51 5.54 0.74 2.11
CA LEU A 51 4.43 -0.02 2.69
C LEU A 51 4.41 0.06 4.22
N GLU A 52 5.57 0.01 4.87
CA GLU A 52 5.70 0.18 6.32
C GLU A 52 5.26 1.58 6.74
N LEU A 53 5.72 2.63 6.04
CA LEU A 53 5.28 4.00 6.27
C LEU A 53 3.76 4.13 6.16
N LEU A 54 3.16 3.62 5.09
CA LEU A 54 1.72 3.67 4.87
C LEU A 54 0.94 2.86 5.92
N ASN A 55 1.51 1.78 6.43
CA ASN A 55 0.89 0.95 7.45
C ASN A 55 0.77 1.69 8.80
N LEU A 56 1.70 2.60 9.13
CA LEU A 56 1.61 3.45 10.33
C LEU A 56 0.34 4.32 10.31
N TYR A 57 -0.07 4.78 9.13
CA TYR A 57 -1.28 5.59 8.96
C TYR A 57 -2.59 4.80 9.00
N SER A 58 -2.54 3.47 9.11
CA SER A 58 -3.75 2.66 9.29
C SER A 58 -4.41 2.89 10.66
N ILE A 59 -3.67 3.46 11.62
CA ILE A 59 -4.12 3.76 12.98
C ILE A 59 -4.95 5.05 13.02
N GLU A 60 -4.64 6.04 12.16
CA GLU A 60 -5.41 7.29 12.04
C GLU A 60 -6.90 7.01 11.77
N ALA A 61 -7.20 5.97 10.97
CA ALA A 61 -8.57 5.57 10.68
C ALA A 61 -9.33 5.02 11.91
N ARG A 62 -8.61 4.54 12.93
CA ARG A 62 -9.20 3.90 14.11
C ARG A 62 -9.34 4.84 15.30
N TYR A 63 -8.45 5.83 15.41
CA TYR A 63 -8.46 6.81 16.50
C TYR A 63 -8.18 8.23 15.97
N PRO A 64 -9.17 8.86 15.32
CA PRO A 64 -9.04 10.25 14.92
C PRO A 64 -8.94 11.15 16.16
N GLY A 65 -7.79 11.77 16.39
CA GLY A 65 -7.60 12.84 17.38
C GLY A 65 -6.84 12.47 18.67
N ASP A 66 -6.76 11.20 19.05
CA ASP A 66 -6.19 10.82 20.37
C ASP A 66 -4.70 10.42 20.35
N PHE A 67 -4.16 10.03 19.18
CA PHE A 67 -2.83 9.40 19.09
C PHE A 67 -1.87 10.04 18.09
N PHE A 68 -2.31 11.05 17.34
CA PHE A 68 -1.47 11.74 16.37
C PHE A 68 -1.61 13.25 16.56
N ASP A 69 -0.46 13.94 16.66
CA ASP A 69 -0.38 15.36 16.33
C ASP A 69 -1.00 15.58 14.93
N GLU A 70 -1.54 16.77 14.68
CA GLU A 70 -2.13 17.11 13.38
C GLU A 70 -1.23 16.64 12.22
N ILE A 71 -1.77 15.82 11.30
CA ILE A 71 -1.03 15.34 10.13
C ILE A 71 -0.46 16.53 9.37
N SER A 72 0.86 16.65 9.36
CA SER A 72 1.56 17.72 8.65
C SER A 72 1.43 17.55 7.13
N ALA A 73 1.57 18.65 6.41
CA ALA A 73 1.65 18.63 4.94
C ALA A 73 2.82 17.75 4.45
N ILE A 74 3.90 17.64 5.22
CA ILE A 74 5.06 16.80 4.90
C ILE A 74 4.66 15.31 4.96
N GLN A 75 3.99 14.87 6.04
CA GLN A 75 3.50 13.49 6.17
C GLN A 75 2.49 13.15 5.08
N ALA A 76 1.57 14.06 4.77
CA ALA A 76 0.61 13.89 3.67
C ALA A 76 1.33 13.70 2.31
N LYS A 77 2.36 14.51 2.05
CA LYS A 77 3.17 14.40 0.82
C LYS A 77 3.95 13.10 0.76
N GLN A 78 4.56 12.67 1.87
CA GLN A 78 5.29 11.40 1.94
C GLN A 78 4.36 10.20 1.69
N ALA A 79 3.18 10.18 2.32
CA ALA A 79 2.20 9.11 2.10
C ALA A 79 1.74 9.05 0.64
N TYR A 80 1.48 10.21 0.03
CA TYR A 80 1.13 10.29 -1.40
C TYR A 80 2.25 9.75 -2.29
N GLN A 81 3.50 10.15 -2.04
CA GLN A 81 4.66 9.66 -2.80
C GLN A 81 4.87 8.15 -2.65
N SER A 82 4.70 7.60 -1.44
CA SER A 82 4.76 6.16 -1.20
C SER A 82 3.69 5.39 -1.97
N ALA A 83 2.44 5.86 -1.95
CA ALA A 83 1.36 5.25 -2.72
C ALA A 83 1.62 5.31 -4.23
N MET A 84 2.19 6.42 -4.71
CA MET A 84 2.57 6.58 -6.12
C MET A 84 3.72 5.66 -6.54
N CYS A 85 4.68 5.41 -5.65
CA CYS A 85 5.75 4.43 -5.86
C CYS A 85 5.16 3.04 -6.08
N VAL A 86 4.29 2.59 -5.16
CA VAL A 86 3.60 1.29 -5.27
C VAL A 86 2.78 1.20 -6.55
N LYS A 87 1.98 2.24 -6.85
CA LYS A 87 1.19 2.30 -8.10
C LYS A 87 2.06 2.14 -9.33
N THR A 88 3.18 2.86 -9.40
CA THR A 88 4.06 2.86 -10.57
C THR A 88 4.71 1.50 -10.77
N PHE A 89 5.19 0.89 -9.70
CA PHE A 89 5.75 -0.46 -9.73
C PHE A 89 4.72 -1.48 -10.23
N ILE A 90 3.55 -1.55 -9.58
CA ILE A 90 2.50 -2.52 -9.92
C ILE A 90 1.94 -2.29 -11.33
N LYS A 91 1.85 -1.03 -11.78
CA LYS A 91 1.42 -0.74 -13.15
C LYS A 91 2.41 -1.32 -14.17
N LYS A 92 3.72 -1.20 -13.95
CA LYS A 92 4.73 -1.83 -14.83
C LYS A 92 4.56 -3.34 -14.87
N GLU A 93 4.34 -3.97 -13.72
CA GLU A 93 4.09 -5.41 -13.61
C GLU A 93 2.85 -5.91 -14.38
N ILE A 94 1.80 -5.09 -14.46
CA ILE A 94 0.58 -5.41 -15.19
C ILE A 94 0.76 -5.16 -16.70
N GLN A 95 1.58 -4.17 -17.08
CA GLN A 95 1.81 -3.78 -18.47
C GLN A 95 2.85 -4.65 -19.18
N ASN A 96 3.81 -5.21 -18.44
CA ASN A 96 4.74 -6.22 -18.94
C ASN A 96 4.02 -7.57 -19.06
N ARG A 97 3.09 -7.66 -20.02
CA ARG A 97 2.51 -8.94 -20.42
C ARG A 97 3.57 -9.75 -21.15
N ASP A 98 3.93 -10.89 -20.58
CA ASP A 98 4.39 -12.03 -21.37
C ASP A 98 3.24 -12.55 -22.24
#